data_AF-A0A9W9ZYF2-F1
#
_entry.id   AF-A0A9W9ZYF2-F1
#
_cell.length_a   1.000
_cell.length_b   1.000
_cell.length_c   1.000
_cell.angle_alpha   90.00
_cell.angle_beta   90.00
_cell.angle_gamma   90.00
#
_symmetry.space_group_name_H-M   'P 1'
#
loop_
_entity.id
_entity.type
_entity.pdbx_description
1 polymer ?
#
loop_
_entity_poly.entity_id
_entity_poly.type
_entity_poly.pdbx_seq_one_letter_code
_entity_poly.pdbx_strand_id
1 'polypeptide(L)'
;MMVRNKNSYFMVIFLFINNVCLVNSVSVDHKCSNGGQMAVFWWSQEPYVYIAEEHHHEDEHDEEVTAPALLPSVAGMFPEILNQVVRRCCVDNTTLNYTKIPEGPASLDKLLTTNHFDVIIPVGAQVGAWEARKRPFVGMLESPGVAVLIKGNVSGTQLLLSVLQGWPILVFILISASLAGVVIWLV
;
A
#
# COMPACT_ATOMS: atom_id res chain seq x y z
N MET A 1 -48.89 12.35 -4.41
CA MET A 1 -47.73 11.77 -5.12
C MET A 1 -47.15 10.71 -4.20
N MET A 2 -47.16 9.46 -4.66
CA MET A 2 -47.07 8.25 -3.84
C MET A 2 -45.60 7.82 -3.74
N VAL A 3 -45.00 7.95 -2.55
CA VAL A 3 -43.63 7.45 -2.28
C VAL A 3 -43.73 5.96 -2.04
N ARG A 4 -43.35 5.17 -3.06
CA ARG A 4 -43.29 3.71 -2.97
C ARG A 4 -41.88 3.26 -2.56
N ASN A 5 -41.85 2.76 -1.34
CA ASN A 5 -40.80 2.02 -0.66
C ASN A 5 -40.18 0.90 -1.52
N LYS A 6 -38.86 0.70 -1.43
CA LYS A 6 -38.27 -0.65 -1.44
C LYS A 6 -36.89 -0.67 -0.79
N ASN A 7 -36.87 -1.02 0.50
CA ASN A 7 -35.72 -1.71 1.10
C ASN A 7 -35.37 -2.92 0.25
N SER A 8 -34.13 -2.98 -0.23
CA SER A 8 -33.58 -4.16 -0.91
C SER A 8 -32.41 -4.68 -0.07
N TYR A 9 -32.71 -5.65 0.79
CA TYR A 9 -31.70 -6.53 1.35
C TYR A 9 -31.17 -7.40 0.21
N PHE A 10 -29.92 -7.22 -0.20
CA PHE A 10 -29.25 -8.17 -1.08
C PHE A 10 -28.24 -8.97 -0.26
N MET A 11 -28.68 -10.17 0.06
CA MET A 11 -27.89 -11.30 0.53
C MET A 11 -26.81 -11.61 -0.51
N VAL A 12 -25.53 -11.57 -0.12
CA VAL A 12 -24.42 -12.06 -0.96
C VAL A 12 -23.97 -13.41 -0.39
N ILE A 13 -24.54 -14.48 -0.94
CA ILE A 13 -23.90 -15.79 -0.96
C ILE A 13 -24.00 -16.26 -2.40
N PHE A 14 -22.89 -16.19 -3.14
CA PHE A 14 -22.50 -17.22 -4.09
C PHE A 14 -20.99 -17.11 -4.34
N LEU A 15 -20.27 -18.14 -3.87
CA LEU A 15 -19.00 -18.57 -4.44
C LEU A 15 -19.26 -18.95 -5.89
N PHE A 16 -18.61 -18.26 -6.84
CA PHE A 16 -18.36 -18.81 -8.17
C PHE A 16 -16.88 -18.67 -8.47
N ILE A 17 -16.13 -19.70 -8.09
CA ILE A 17 -14.90 -20.07 -8.80
C ILE A 17 -15.39 -20.72 -10.09
N ASN A 18 -15.45 -19.97 -11.18
CA ASN A 18 -15.62 -20.56 -12.50
C ASN A 18 -14.72 -19.85 -13.50
N ASN A 19 -13.64 -20.57 -13.85
CA ASN A 19 -12.91 -20.52 -15.10
C ASN A 19 -12.75 -19.14 -15.76
N VAL A 20 -11.63 -18.48 -15.48
CA VAL A 20 -11.12 -17.42 -16.35
C VAL A 20 -10.09 -18.05 -17.30
N CYS A 21 -10.58 -18.82 -18.28
CA CYS A 21 -9.76 -19.28 -19.40
C CYS A 21 -9.73 -18.19 -20.49
N LEU A 22 -8.61 -17.49 -20.68
CA LEU A 22 -8.40 -16.59 -21.82
C LEU A 22 -7.00 -16.78 -22.48
N VAL A 23 -7.04 -17.49 -23.62
CA VAL A 23 -6.42 -17.23 -24.95
C VAL A 23 -4.88 -17.06 -25.12
N ASN A 24 -4.29 -18.07 -25.78
CA ASN A 24 -3.19 -18.08 -26.78
C ASN A 24 -1.78 -17.52 -26.49
N SER A 25 -1.33 -17.57 -25.25
CA SER A 25 0.04 -18.01 -24.91
C SER A 25 -0.12 -19.29 -24.08
N VAL A 26 0.95 -20.03 -23.72
CA VAL A 26 0.80 -21.10 -22.72
C VAL A 26 0.17 -20.47 -21.47
N SER A 27 -1.13 -20.71 -21.27
CA SER A 27 -1.94 -19.90 -20.34
C SER A 27 -1.40 -20.03 -18.93
N VAL A 28 -1.69 -19.04 -18.08
CA VAL A 28 -1.36 -19.09 -16.65
C VAL A 28 -1.87 -20.41 -16.06
N ASP A 29 -3.07 -20.85 -16.43
CA ASP A 29 -3.65 -22.13 -16.01
C ASP A 29 -2.83 -23.35 -16.45
N HIS A 30 -2.29 -23.33 -17.68
CA HIS A 30 -1.43 -24.41 -18.15
C HIS A 30 -0.10 -24.45 -17.38
N LYS A 31 0.51 -23.29 -17.10
CA LYS A 31 1.73 -23.22 -16.27
C LYS A 31 1.47 -23.65 -14.83
N CYS A 32 0.26 -23.36 -14.31
CA CYS A 32 -0.19 -23.78 -12.99
C CYS A 32 -0.43 -25.29 -12.91
N SER A 33 -1.04 -25.88 -13.95
CA SER A 33 -1.41 -27.30 -13.99
C SER A 33 -0.23 -28.22 -14.32
N ASN A 34 0.74 -27.75 -15.12
CA ASN A 34 1.85 -28.57 -15.61
C ASN A 34 3.20 -28.26 -14.94
N GLY A 35 3.26 -27.34 -13.97
CA GLY A 35 4.50 -27.01 -13.26
C GLY A 35 5.48 -26.17 -14.08
N GLY A 36 5.04 -25.00 -14.55
CA GLY A 36 5.87 -24.05 -15.30
C GLY A 36 6.32 -22.84 -14.49
N GLN A 37 7.22 -22.03 -15.06
CA GLN A 37 7.62 -20.75 -14.51
C GLN A 37 6.64 -19.65 -14.96
N MET A 38 6.12 -18.88 -13.99
CA MET A 38 5.25 -17.72 -14.23
C MET A 38 6.05 -16.41 -14.12
N ALA A 39 5.98 -15.58 -15.16
CA ALA A 39 6.61 -14.27 -15.20
C ALA A 39 5.69 -13.22 -14.54
N VAL A 40 6.12 -12.72 -13.38
CA VAL A 40 5.46 -11.70 -12.59
C VAL A 40 6.19 -10.37 -12.78
N PHE A 41 5.55 -9.44 -13.47
CA PHE A 41 6.09 -8.10 -13.68
C PHE A 41 5.61 -7.17 -12.59
N TRP A 42 6.52 -6.36 -12.04
CA TRP A 42 6.18 -5.49 -10.93
C TRP A 42 6.95 -4.17 -10.90
N TRP A 43 6.41 -3.21 -10.15
CA TRP A 43 7.10 -1.97 -9.83
C TRP A 43 6.93 -1.62 -8.35
N SER A 44 7.82 -0.79 -7.83
CA SER A 44 7.87 -0.48 -6.41
C SER A 44 6.63 0.31 -5.99
N GLN A 45 5.90 -0.22 -5.01
CA GLN A 45 4.80 0.47 -4.35
C GLN A 45 4.66 -0.08 -2.93
N GLU A 46 5.22 0.62 -1.95
CA GLU A 46 5.06 0.26 -0.53
C GLU A 46 3.62 0.52 -0.05
N PRO A 47 3.05 -0.31 0.83
CA PRO A 47 3.61 -1.55 1.42
C PRO A 47 3.30 -2.82 0.59
N TYR A 48 2.88 -2.67 -0.67
CA TYR A 48 2.30 -3.75 -1.47
C TYR A 48 3.34 -4.63 -2.16
N VAL A 49 4.36 -4.03 -2.79
CA VAL A 49 5.51 -4.71 -3.41
C VAL A 49 6.73 -3.80 -3.30
N TYR A 50 7.81 -4.30 -2.73
CA TYR A 50 9.08 -3.61 -2.63
C TYR A 50 10.22 -4.63 -2.58
N ILE A 51 11.45 -4.17 -2.71
CA ILE A 51 12.62 -5.00 -2.41
C ILE A 51 12.90 -4.81 -0.93
N ALA A 52 12.88 -5.90 -0.15
CA ALA A 52 13.41 -5.83 1.20
C ALA A 52 14.93 -5.74 1.09
N GLU A 53 15.51 -4.73 1.71
CA GLU A 53 16.92 -4.79 2.03
C GLU A 53 17.07 -5.82 3.15
N GLU A 54 17.86 -6.86 2.92
CA GLU A 54 18.28 -7.74 4.02
C GLU A 54 19.09 -6.87 4.97
N HIS A 55 18.47 -6.44 6.07
CA HIS A 55 19.22 -6.01 7.24
C HIS A 55 20.00 -7.25 7.70
N HIS A 56 21.26 -7.36 7.27
CA HIS A 56 22.24 -8.13 7.98
C HIS A 56 22.20 -7.63 9.42
N HIS A 57 21.55 -8.42 10.29
CA HIS A 57 21.87 -8.36 11.70
C HIS A 57 23.34 -8.74 11.76
N GLU A 58 24.21 -7.75 11.94
CA GLU A 58 25.59 -7.94 12.37
C GLU A 58 25.58 -8.51 13.79
N ASP A 59 25.10 -9.74 13.95
CA ASP A 59 25.49 -10.55 15.09
C ASP A 59 26.77 -11.27 14.67
N GLU A 60 27.86 -10.57 14.97
CA GLU A 60 29.25 -11.00 14.96
C GLU A 60 29.40 -12.44 15.49
N HIS A 61 29.69 -13.38 14.60
CA HIS A 61 30.72 -14.40 14.82
C HIS A 61 31.10 -15.09 13.51
N ASP A 62 32.41 -15.12 13.27
CA ASP A 62 33.08 -15.55 12.04
C ASP A 62 32.73 -16.98 11.59
N GLU A 63 32.28 -17.14 10.34
CA GLU A 63 32.76 -18.22 9.47
C GLU A 63 32.58 -17.84 7.99
N GLU A 64 33.71 -17.73 7.30
CA GLU A 64 33.86 -17.52 5.87
C GLU A 64 33.24 -18.70 5.10
N VAL A 65 32.02 -18.52 4.58
CA VAL A 65 31.49 -19.35 3.50
C VAL A 65 30.94 -18.41 2.44
N THR A 66 31.55 -18.46 1.26
CA THR A 66 31.15 -17.73 0.05
C THR A 66 29.71 -18.07 -0.33
N ALA A 67 28.74 -17.34 0.25
CA ALA A 67 27.35 -17.42 -0.16
C ALA A 67 27.16 -16.61 -1.45
N PRO A 68 26.55 -17.17 -2.51
CA PRO A 68 26.27 -16.41 -3.73
C PRO A 68 25.34 -15.24 -3.35
N ALA A 69 25.65 -14.05 -3.87
CA ALA A 69 24.85 -12.84 -3.70
C ALA A 69 23.36 -13.18 -3.73
N LEU A 70 22.70 -13.16 -2.57
CA LEU A 70 21.27 -13.43 -2.50
C LEU A 70 20.57 -12.38 -3.35
N LEU A 71 19.80 -12.85 -4.32
CA LEU A 71 18.93 -12.01 -5.11
C LEU A 71 18.07 -11.17 -4.15
N PRO A 72 17.90 -9.86 -4.38
CA PRO A 72 17.04 -9.04 -3.53
C PRO A 72 15.66 -9.70 -3.42
N SER A 73 15.27 -10.06 -2.20
CA SER A 73 14.00 -10.75 -1.98
C SER A 73 12.86 -9.75 -2.18
N VAL A 74 11.97 -10.08 -3.12
CA VAL A 74 10.78 -9.26 -3.39
C VAL A 74 9.81 -9.47 -2.23
N ALA A 75 9.58 -8.42 -1.46
CA ALA A 75 8.75 -8.41 -0.27
C ALA A 75 7.49 -7.57 -0.47
N GLY A 76 6.51 -7.77 0.42
CA GLY A 76 5.26 -7.03 0.43
C GLY A 76 4.03 -7.93 0.45
N MET A 77 2.86 -7.31 0.44
CA MET A 77 1.58 -8.00 0.53
C MET A 77 1.26 -8.84 -0.72
N PHE A 78 1.48 -8.32 -1.93
CA PHE A 78 1.11 -9.04 -3.15
C PHE A 78 1.99 -10.27 -3.45
N PRO A 79 3.33 -10.24 -3.28
CA PRO A 79 4.17 -11.41 -3.48
C PRO A 79 3.79 -12.55 -2.51
N GLU A 80 3.49 -12.22 -1.25
CA GLU A 80 3.08 -13.19 -0.23
C GLU A 80 1.74 -13.84 -0.58
N ILE A 81 0.73 -13.04 -0.96
CA ILE A 81 -0.57 -13.56 -1.41
C ILE A 81 -0.38 -14.45 -2.64
N LEU A 82 0.39 -14.00 -3.64
CA LEU A 82 0.59 -14.74 -4.87
C LEU A 82 1.28 -16.09 -4.62
N ASN A 83 2.31 -16.10 -3.76
CA ASN A 83 3.00 -17.32 -3.33
C ASN A 83 2.01 -18.30 -2.65
N GLN A 84 1.14 -17.82 -1.75
CA GLN A 84 0.13 -18.66 -1.12
C GLN A 84 -0.92 -19.19 -2.11
N VAL A 85 -1.33 -18.39 -3.10
CA VAL A 85 -2.27 -18.82 -4.14
C VAL A 85 -1.64 -19.90 -5.02
N VAL A 86 -0.40 -19.71 -5.48
CA VAL A 86 0.30 -20.71 -6.31
C VAL A 86 0.47 -22.01 -5.54
N ARG A 87 0.88 -21.97 -4.27
CA ARG A 87 1.02 -23.17 -3.43
C ARG A 87 -0.29 -23.93 -3.20
N ARG A 88 -1.45 -23.25 -3.24
CA ARG A 88 -2.75 -23.89 -3.02
C ARG A 88 -3.43 -24.34 -4.31
N CYS A 89 -3.21 -23.63 -5.40
CA CYS A 89 -3.95 -23.83 -6.65
C CYS A 89 -3.14 -24.52 -7.74
N CYS A 90 -1.80 -24.48 -7.68
CA CYS A 90 -0.92 -25.04 -8.70
C CYS A 90 -0.19 -26.29 -8.19
N VAL A 91 0.42 -27.03 -9.13
CA VAL A 91 1.29 -28.16 -8.80
C VAL A 91 2.61 -27.64 -8.20
N ASP A 92 3.22 -28.40 -7.28
CA ASP A 92 4.38 -27.99 -6.49
C ASP A 92 5.61 -27.50 -7.29
N ASN A 93 5.69 -27.85 -8.58
CA ASN A 93 6.79 -27.44 -9.46
C ASN A 93 6.56 -26.08 -10.16
N THR A 94 5.47 -25.39 -9.85
CA THR A 94 5.22 -24.04 -10.39
C THR A 94 6.06 -23.01 -9.63
N THR A 95 6.86 -22.24 -10.36
CA THR A 95 7.75 -21.21 -9.79
C THR A 95 7.36 -19.81 -10.26
N LEU A 96 7.53 -18.82 -9.37
CA LEU A 96 7.29 -17.41 -9.67
C LEU A 96 8.62 -16.72 -9.97
N ASN A 97 8.69 -16.03 -11.10
CA ASN A 97 9.85 -15.22 -11.49
C ASN A 97 9.46 -13.75 -11.51
N TYR A 98 10.06 -12.95 -10.62
CA TYR A 98 9.73 -11.56 -10.44
C TYR A 98 10.67 -10.64 -11.23
N THR A 99 10.11 -9.89 -12.17
CA THR A 99 10.85 -8.92 -12.99
C THR A 99 10.43 -7.50 -12.62
N LYS A 100 11.37 -6.72 -12.07
CA LYS A 100 11.15 -5.31 -11.74
C LYS A 100 11.14 -4.45 -13.00
N ILE A 101 10.17 -3.57 -13.10
CA ILE A 101 10.02 -2.60 -14.18
C ILE A 101 10.45 -1.22 -13.68
N PRO A 102 11.57 -0.67 -14.17
CA PRO A 102 12.08 0.61 -13.69
C PRO A 102 11.21 1.80 -14.10
N GLU A 103 10.52 1.73 -15.23
CA GLU A 103 9.65 2.81 -15.72
C GLU A 103 8.32 2.92 -14.94
N GLY A 104 8.04 1.95 -14.06
CA GLY A 104 6.85 1.95 -13.21
C GLY A 104 5.53 1.87 -13.99
N PRO A 105 4.42 2.41 -13.45
CA PRO A 105 3.08 2.26 -14.03
C PRO A 105 2.91 2.95 -15.39
N ALA A 106 3.79 3.89 -15.76
CA ALA A 106 3.75 4.58 -17.05
C ALA A 106 4.02 3.63 -18.22
N SER A 107 4.75 2.54 -17.99
CA SER A 107 5.06 1.53 -19.01
C SER A 107 3.95 0.50 -19.22
N LEU A 108 2.85 0.57 -18.46
CA LEU A 108 1.81 -0.45 -18.48
C LEU A 108 1.22 -0.68 -19.88
N ASP A 109 0.95 0.38 -20.66
CA ASP A 109 0.44 0.24 -22.03
C ASP A 109 1.42 -0.48 -22.97
N LYS A 110 2.72 -0.23 -22.79
CA LYS A 110 3.78 -0.90 -23.56
C LYS A 110 3.84 -2.39 -23.22
N LEU A 111 3.78 -2.74 -21.93
CA LEU A 111 3.78 -4.13 -21.48
C LEU A 111 2.55 -4.90 -21.98
N LEU A 112 1.38 -4.27 -21.88
CA LEU A 112 0.12 -4.82 -22.37
C LEU A 112 0.13 -5.06 -23.89
N THR A 113 0.92 -4.30 -24.63
CA THR A 113 1.11 -4.50 -26.08
C THR A 113 2.05 -5.67 -26.38
N THR A 114 3.06 -5.89 -25.53
CA THR A 114 4.04 -6.97 -25.74
C THR A 114 3.48 -8.37 -25.49
N ASN A 115 2.44 -8.55 -24.67
CA ASN A 115 1.85 -9.87 -24.32
C ASN A 115 2.81 -10.92 -23.74
N HIS A 116 4.01 -10.53 -23.32
CA HIS A 116 5.01 -11.44 -22.73
C HIS A 116 4.99 -11.34 -21.19
N PHE A 117 3.82 -11.46 -20.57
CA PHE A 117 3.67 -11.48 -19.12
C PHE A 117 2.59 -12.49 -18.72
N ASP A 118 2.73 -13.10 -17.54
CA ASP A 118 1.70 -13.95 -16.96
C ASP A 118 0.88 -13.16 -15.94
N VAL A 119 1.56 -12.40 -15.07
CA VAL A 119 0.94 -11.60 -14.01
C VAL A 119 1.63 -10.23 -13.95
N ILE A 120 0.86 -9.16 -13.71
CA ILE A 120 1.37 -7.82 -13.45
C ILE A 120 0.81 -7.35 -12.11
N ILE A 121 1.68 -6.92 -11.20
CA ILE A 121 1.30 -6.37 -9.89
C ILE A 121 2.17 -5.15 -9.56
N PRO A 122 1.63 -4.11 -8.91
CA PRO A 122 0.22 -3.84 -8.64
C PRO A 122 -0.46 -3.18 -9.84
N VAL A 123 -1.74 -3.46 -10.15
CA VAL A 123 -2.50 -2.73 -11.20
C VAL A 123 -3.75 -2.11 -10.59
N GLY A 124 -4.02 -0.84 -10.91
CA GLY A 124 -5.24 -0.15 -10.49
C GLY A 124 -6.34 -0.26 -11.55
N ALA A 125 -7.58 -0.47 -11.09
CA ALA A 125 -8.79 -0.44 -11.91
C ALA A 125 -9.94 0.24 -11.17
N GLN A 126 -11.08 0.43 -11.85
CA GLN A 126 -12.29 0.92 -11.19
C GLN A 126 -12.83 -0.13 -10.21
N VAL A 127 -13.51 0.30 -9.15
CA VAL A 127 -14.12 -0.59 -8.16
C VAL A 127 -15.16 -1.48 -8.86
N GLY A 128 -15.08 -2.79 -8.62
CA GLY A 128 -15.95 -3.77 -9.27
C GLY A 128 -15.62 -4.06 -10.75
N ALA A 129 -14.53 -3.51 -11.29
CA ALA A 129 -14.09 -3.86 -12.63
C ALA A 129 -13.59 -5.32 -12.67
N TRP A 130 -14.10 -6.09 -13.62
CA TRP A 130 -13.63 -7.45 -13.94
C TRP A 130 -12.54 -7.44 -15.03
N GLU A 131 -12.38 -6.29 -15.70
CA GLU A 131 -11.37 -6.03 -16.70
C GLU A 131 -10.61 -4.73 -16.39
N ALA A 132 -9.29 -4.77 -16.56
CA ALA A 132 -8.42 -3.60 -16.58
C ALA A 132 -7.73 -3.55 -17.95
N ARG A 133 -7.93 -2.47 -18.70
CA ARG A 133 -7.32 -2.26 -20.03
C ARG A 133 -7.50 -3.46 -20.98
N LYS A 134 -8.73 -4.00 -21.05
CA LYS A 134 -9.13 -5.17 -21.88
C LYS A 134 -8.44 -6.48 -21.50
N ARG A 135 -7.92 -6.59 -20.27
CA ARG A 135 -7.36 -7.81 -19.70
C ARG A 135 -8.13 -8.20 -18.44
N PRO A 136 -8.25 -9.50 -18.14
CA PRO A 136 -8.83 -9.95 -16.88
C PRO A 136 -8.13 -9.29 -15.69
N PHE A 137 -8.92 -8.80 -14.75
CA PHE A 137 -8.43 -8.12 -13.57
C PHE A 137 -9.07 -8.72 -12.32
N VAL A 138 -8.25 -8.90 -11.29
CA VAL A 138 -8.69 -9.40 -9.98
C VAL A 138 -8.43 -8.30 -8.96
N GLY A 139 -9.50 -7.65 -8.51
CA GLY A 139 -9.43 -6.67 -7.43
C GLY A 139 -9.23 -7.37 -6.08
N MET A 140 -8.08 -7.15 -5.45
CA MET A 140 -7.79 -7.70 -4.11
C MET A 140 -8.07 -6.68 -3.00
N LEU A 141 -7.79 -5.41 -3.24
CA LEU A 141 -7.97 -4.32 -2.28
C LEU A 141 -8.71 -3.17 -2.94
N GLU A 142 -9.77 -2.72 -2.29
CA GLU A 142 -10.41 -1.46 -2.64
C GLU A 142 -9.62 -0.32 -2.01
N SER A 143 -9.10 0.57 -2.85
CA SER A 143 -8.50 1.81 -2.34
C SER A 143 -9.60 2.66 -1.69
N PRO A 144 -9.40 3.16 -0.45
CA PRO A 144 -10.38 4.04 0.22
C PRO A 144 -10.56 5.41 -0.47
N GLY A 145 -9.89 5.65 -1.60
CA GLY A 145 -9.95 6.88 -2.37
C GLY A 145 -8.76 7.80 -2.09
N VAL A 146 -8.95 9.10 -2.34
CA VAL A 146 -7.92 10.11 -2.09
C VAL A 146 -8.00 10.55 -0.63
N ALA A 147 -6.94 10.28 0.13
CA ALA A 147 -6.77 10.82 1.47
C ALA A 147 -5.83 12.03 1.45
N VAL A 148 -6.21 13.10 2.14
CA VAL A 148 -5.32 14.26 2.34
C VAL A 148 -4.52 14.02 3.62
N LEU A 149 -3.22 13.78 3.46
CA LEU A 149 -2.29 13.66 4.58
C LEU A 149 -1.92 15.05 5.07
N ILE A 150 -2.56 15.49 6.15
CA ILE A 150 -2.18 16.72 6.85
C ILE A 150 -1.22 16.31 7.96
N LYS A 151 -0.02 16.91 7.96
CA LYS A 151 0.92 16.76 9.07
C LYS A 151 0.19 17.16 10.35
N GLY A 152 0.10 16.25 11.32
CA GLY A 152 -0.52 16.52 12.62
C GLY A 152 0.04 17.84 13.17
N ASN A 153 -0.84 18.84 13.32
CA ASN A 153 -0.43 20.18 13.70
C ASN A 153 0.14 20.14 15.13
N VAL A 154 1.13 21.00 15.34
CA VAL A 154 1.99 21.11 16.51
C VAL A 154 1.25 20.93 17.85
N SER A 155 1.90 20.18 18.74
CA SER A 155 1.52 19.97 20.14
C SER A 155 0.96 21.26 20.74
N GLY A 156 -0.20 21.19 21.40
CA GLY A 156 -0.83 22.34 22.07
C GLY A 156 0.10 23.08 23.05
N THR A 157 1.21 22.47 23.45
CA THR A 157 2.30 23.10 24.20
C THR A 157 2.98 24.26 23.46
N GLN A 158 3.08 24.25 22.12
CA GLN A 158 3.67 25.36 21.37
C GLN A 158 2.75 26.59 21.33
N LEU A 159 1.43 26.40 21.29
CA LEU A 159 0.47 27.49 21.42
C LEU A 159 0.52 28.11 22.81
N LEU A 160 0.64 27.28 23.85
CA LEU A 160 0.79 27.71 25.24
C LEU A 160 2.11 28.47 25.44
N LEU A 161 3.21 28.01 24.85
CA LEU A 161 4.50 28.71 24.89
C LEU A 161 4.45 30.07 24.18
N SER A 162 3.74 30.21 23.07
CA SER A 162 3.51 31.52 22.42
C SER A 162 2.74 32.49 23.32
N VAL A 163 1.79 32.01 24.12
CA VAL A 163 1.08 32.85 25.11
C VAL A 163 2.01 33.21 26.28
N LEU A 164 2.80 32.26 26.79
CA LEU A 164 3.79 32.53 27.85
C LEU A 164 4.93 33.46 27.38
N GLN A 165 5.23 33.51 26.09
CA GLN A 165 6.21 34.44 25.54
C GLN A 165 5.75 35.91 25.68
N GLY A 166 4.44 36.16 25.87
CA GLY A 166 3.86 37.45 26.21
C GLY A 166 3.94 37.85 27.70
N TRP A 167 4.61 37.06 28.55
CA TRP A 167 4.70 37.33 29.99
C TRP A 167 5.23 38.72 30.41
N PRO A 168 6.08 39.47 29.65
CA PRO A 168 6.52 40.78 30.10
C PRO A 168 5.34 41.76 30.22
N ILE A 169 4.34 41.64 29.34
CA ILE A 169 3.11 42.46 29.39
C ILE A 169 2.31 42.14 30.65
N LEU A 170 2.24 40.87 31.04
CA LEU A 170 1.57 40.44 32.28
C LEU A 170 2.25 41.03 33.52
N VAL A 171 3.58 41.04 33.55
CA VAL A 171 4.37 41.67 34.62
C VAL A 171 4.11 43.18 34.70
N PHE A 172 4.08 43.87 33.56
CA PHE A 172 3.76 45.31 33.51
C PHE A 172 2.35 45.64 34.05
N ILE A 173 1.36 44.80 33.74
CA ILE A 173 -0.02 44.97 34.25
C ILE A 173 -0.05 44.73 35.77
N LEU A 174 0.63 43.71 36.27
CA LEU A 174 0.69 43.42 37.71
C LEU A 174 1.34 44.55 38.50
N ILE A 175 2.46 45.09 38.01
CA ILE A 175 3.15 46.20 38.66
C ILE A 175 2.25 47.45 38.66
N SER A 176 1.67 47.80 37.51
CA SER A 176 0.81 48.99 37.42
C SER A 176 -0.45 48.89 38.29
N ALA A 177 -1.09 47.72 38.34
CA ALA A 177 -2.23 47.47 39.23
C ALA A 177 -1.83 47.56 40.71
N SER A 178 -0.67 47.03 41.10
CA SER A 178 -0.17 47.09 42.48
C SER A 178 0.14 48.53 42.90
N LEU A 179 0.79 49.31 42.04
CA LEU A 179 1.09 50.72 42.30
C LEU A 179 -0.19 51.54 42.45
N ALA A 180 -1.17 51.32 41.56
CA ALA A 180 -2.47 51.97 41.62
C ALA A 180 -3.20 51.64 42.94
N GLY A 181 -3.16 50.36 43.36
CA GLY A 181 -3.69 49.94 44.65
C GLY A 181 -3.04 50.67 45.81
N VAL A 182 -1.70 50.69 45.87
CA VAL A 182 -0.96 51.38 46.95
C VAL A 182 -1.28 52.87 47.01
N VAL A 183 -1.36 53.55 45.86
CA VAL A 183 -1.69 54.98 45.80
C VAL A 183 -3.10 55.25 46.31
N ILE A 184 -4.09 54.43 45.94
CA ILE A 184 -5.47 54.59 46.43
C ILE A 184 -5.57 54.39 47.94
N TRP A 185 -4.77 53.48 48.52
CA TRP A 185 -4.78 53.22 49.96
C TRP A 185 -3.98 54.23 50.80
N LEU A 186 -3.05 54.97 50.18
CA LEU A 186 -2.23 55.99 50.86
C LEU A 186 -2.84 57.40 50.83
N VAL A 187 -3.82 57.64 49.95
CA VAL A 187 -4.64 58.86 49.88
C VAL A 187 -5.84 58.71 50.80
#